data_AF-A0A957G9P5-F1
#
_entry.id   AF-A0A957G9P5-F1
#
_cell.length_a   1.000
_cell.length_b   1.000
_cell.length_c   1.000
_cell.angle_alpha   90.00
_cell.angle_beta   90.00
_cell.angle_gamma   90.00
#
_symmetry.space_group_name_H-M   'P 1'
#
loop_
_entity.id
_entity.type
_entity.pdbx_description
1 polymer ?
#
loop_
_entity_poly.entity_id
_entity_poly.type
_entity_poly.pdbx_seq_one_letter_code
_entity_poly.pdbx_strand_id
1 'polypeptide(L)'
;MRVEKDLMVALGYGKYFRSDVIVGLQPIEEEAGRGPGRRTLVYVQGYAEPVVGSRSEGAILRDMVSMPNEVTRAQEQRQLLAEILETVQEIDPMLRAFIRDQGHWDLTQLERRIRETLRETEEAG
;
A
#
# COMPACT_ATOMS: atom_id res chain seq x y z
N MET A 1 9.73 7.42 11.84
CA MET A 1 9.07 7.44 10.53
C MET A 1 10.13 7.66 9.46
N ARG A 2 10.09 6.89 8.38
CA ARG A 2 11.00 7.04 7.23
C ARG A 2 10.18 7.53 6.05
N VAL A 3 10.66 8.57 5.37
CA VAL A 3 10.05 9.02 4.11
C VAL A 3 10.58 8.11 3.01
N GLU A 4 9.66 7.49 2.28
CA GLU A 4 9.99 6.68 1.13
C GLU A 4 10.30 7.57 -0.06
N LYS A 5 11.27 7.16 -0.89
CA LYS A 5 11.71 7.97 -2.04
C LYS A 5 10.85 7.69 -3.27
N ASP A 6 10.81 8.65 -4.18
CA ASP A 6 10.16 8.52 -5.50
C ASP A 6 8.63 8.31 -5.47
N LEU A 7 7.97 8.57 -4.33
CA LEU A 7 6.51 8.55 -4.24
C LEU A 7 5.93 9.86 -4.77
N MET A 8 4.96 9.77 -5.69
CA MET A 8 4.18 10.94 -6.10
C MET A 8 3.10 11.24 -5.07
N VAL A 9 3.23 12.38 -4.42
CA VAL A 9 2.34 12.82 -3.34
C VAL A 9 1.44 13.94 -3.84
N ALA A 10 0.13 13.73 -3.75
CA ALA A 10 -0.85 14.74 -4.12
C ALA A 10 -0.97 15.81 -3.01
N LEU A 11 -0.75 17.08 -3.33
CA LEU A 11 -0.98 18.20 -2.39
C LEU A 11 -2.41 18.76 -2.51
N GLY A 12 -3.18 18.27 -3.49
CA GLY A 12 -4.53 18.71 -3.83
C GLY A 12 -4.57 19.77 -4.94
N TYR A 13 -5.75 19.95 -5.55
CA TYR A 13 -5.94 20.80 -6.75
C TYR A 13 -4.96 20.50 -7.90
N GLY A 14 -4.69 19.22 -8.16
CA GLY A 14 -3.84 18.80 -9.27
C GLY A 14 -2.33 19.04 -9.07
N LYS A 15 -1.90 19.42 -7.86
CA LYS A 15 -0.47 19.56 -7.52
C LYS A 15 0.08 18.21 -7.05
N TYR A 16 1.18 17.77 -7.66
CA TYR A 16 1.87 16.53 -7.31
C TYR A 16 3.36 16.81 -7.17
N PHE A 17 3.95 16.29 -6.10
CA PHE A 17 5.38 16.43 -5.82
C PHE A 17 5.94 15.09 -5.39
N ARG A 18 7.21 14.85 -5.70
CA ARG A 18 7.92 13.69 -5.18
C ARG A 18 8.13 13.82 -3.68
N SER A 19 7.97 12.73 -2.94
CA SER A 19 8.19 12.67 -1.50
C SER A 19 9.61 13.11 -1.12
N ASP A 20 10.61 12.76 -1.92
CA ASP A 20 12.02 13.05 -1.64
C ASP A 20 12.44 14.52 -1.88
N VAL A 21 11.60 15.34 -2.52
CA VAL A 21 11.84 16.78 -2.67
C VAL A 21 11.06 17.62 -1.65
N ILE A 22 10.11 17.02 -0.92
CA ILE A 22 9.38 17.71 0.14
C ILE A 22 10.24 17.68 1.42
N VAL A 23 10.68 18.86 1.85
CA VAL A 23 11.60 19.03 2.99
C VAL A 23 10.89 19.46 4.28
N GLY A 24 9.62 19.86 4.20
CA GLY A 24 8.85 20.27 5.37
C GLY A 24 7.36 20.43 5.10
N LEU A 25 6.56 20.30 6.16
CA LEU A 25 5.11 20.52 6.17
C LEU A 25 4.76 21.39 7.37
N GLN A 26 3.95 22.43 7.16
CA GLN A 26 3.47 23.29 8.22
C GLN A 26 1.96 23.53 8.05
N PRO A 27 1.13 23.26 9.07
CA PRO A 27 -0.29 23.57 9.00
C PRO A 27 -0.51 25.09 8.89
N ILE A 28 -1.53 25.49 8.14
CA ILE A 28 -1.96 26.90 8.09
C ILE A 28 -3.01 27.09 9.18
N GLU A 29 -2.69 27.93 10.16
CA GLU A 29 -3.58 28.30 11.27
C GLU A 29 -4.74 29.17 10.77
N GLU A 30 -5.89 29.07 11.44
CA GLU A 30 -7.11 29.81 11.06
C GLU A 30 -6.91 31.32 11.09
N GLU A 31 -6.20 31.79 12.12
CA GLU A 31 -5.86 33.19 12.35
C GLU A 31 -4.90 33.77 11.29
N ALA A 32 -4.13 32.91 10.60
CA ALA A 32 -3.13 33.29 9.61
C ALA A 32 -3.68 33.38 8.17
N GLY A 33 -5.01 33.33 7.98
CA GLY A 33 -5.64 33.45 6.66
C GLY A 33 -5.93 32.11 5.98
N ARG A 34 -6.50 31.16 6.73
CA ARG A 34 -7.00 29.88 6.22
C ARG A 34 -8.17 30.09 5.26
N GLY A 35 -7.84 30.32 3.98
CA GLY A 35 -8.81 30.40 2.89
C GLY A 35 -9.35 29.02 2.48
N PRO A 36 -10.39 28.97 1.63
CA PRO A 36 -10.93 27.73 1.10
C PRO A 36 -9.83 26.88 0.45
N GLY A 37 -9.62 25.66 0.96
CA GLY A 37 -8.62 24.75 0.41
C GLY A 37 -7.16 25.13 0.70
N ARG A 38 -6.89 26.00 1.69
CA ARG A 38 -5.52 26.25 2.19
C ARG A 38 -5.36 25.54 3.53
N ARG A 39 -4.68 24.39 3.55
CA ARG A 39 -4.51 23.58 4.76
C ARG A 39 -3.06 23.51 5.23
N THR A 40 -2.11 23.43 4.30
CA THR A 40 -0.69 23.17 4.63
C THR A 40 0.24 23.97 3.73
N LEU A 41 1.30 24.53 4.30
CA LEU A 41 2.48 25.02 3.57
C LEU A 41 3.45 23.84 3.40
N VAL A 42 3.78 23.56 2.14
CA VAL A 42 4.67 22.46 1.76
C VAL A 42 5.98 23.04 1.26
N TYR A 43 7.04 22.82 2.02
CA TYR A 43 8.37 23.29 1.66
C TYR A 43 9.00 22.28 0.72
N VAL A 44 9.36 22.73 -0.48
CA VAL A 44 9.93 21.90 -1.54
C VAL A 44 11.35 22.37 -1.83
N GLN A 45 12.28 21.43 -1.95
CA GLN A 45 13.67 21.73 -2.29
C GLN A 45 13.75 22.50 -3.62
N GLY A 46 14.47 23.62 -3.61
CA GLY A 46 14.66 24.48 -4.78
C GLY A 46 13.54 25.51 -5.03
N TYR A 47 12.47 25.51 -4.22
CA TYR A 47 11.43 26.53 -4.28
C TYR A 47 11.71 27.63 -3.26
N ALA A 48 11.60 28.89 -3.68
CA ALA A 48 11.78 30.05 -2.79
C ALA A 48 10.60 30.26 -1.83
N GLU A 49 9.39 29.92 -2.29
CA GLU A 49 8.16 30.02 -1.51
C GLU A 49 7.51 28.65 -1.32
N PRO A 50 6.84 28.40 -0.17
CA PRO A 50 6.17 27.13 0.08
C PRO A 50 4.95 26.96 -0.83
N VAL A 51 4.74 25.72 -1.27
CA VAL A 51 3.56 25.34 -2.04
C VAL A 51 2.38 25.19 -1.10
N VAL A 52 1.29 25.92 -1.36
CA VAL A 52 0.05 25.75 -0.59
C VAL A 52 -0.67 24.48 -1.02
N GLY A 53 -0.77 23.53 -0.10
CA GLY A 53 -1.55 22.31 -0.22
C GLY A 53 -2.95 22.47 0.35
N SER A 54 -3.91 21.79 -0.26
CA SER A 54 -5.30 21.73 0.22
C SER A 54 -5.58 20.54 1.10
N ARG A 55 -4.60 19.69 1.37
CA ARG A 55 -4.68 18.56 2.31
C ARG A 55 -3.96 18.91 3.61
N SER A 56 -4.34 18.28 4.71
CA SER A 56 -3.63 18.45 5.99
C SER A 56 -2.23 17.85 5.92
N GLU A 57 -1.34 18.35 6.78
CA GLU A 57 0.02 17.85 6.96
C GLU A 57 0.01 16.36 7.30
N GLY A 58 -0.88 15.90 8.19
CA GLY A 58 -1.01 14.48 8.51
C GLY A 58 -1.43 13.61 7.31
N ALA A 59 -2.26 14.13 6.39
CA ALA A 59 -2.65 13.37 5.19
C ALA A 59 -1.52 13.30 4.17
N ILE A 60 -0.80 14.42 3.95
CA ILE A 60 0.35 14.48 3.04
C ILE A 60 1.48 13.59 3.60
N LEU A 61 1.73 13.68 4.90
CA LEU A 61 2.78 12.92 5.57
C LEU A 61 2.51 11.42 5.54
N ARG A 62 1.25 10.99 5.70
CA ARG A 62 0.87 9.58 5.49
C ARG A 62 1.24 9.12 4.09
N ASP A 63 0.90 9.87 3.04
CA ASP A 63 1.25 9.47 1.67
C ASP A 63 2.76 9.48 1.39
N MET A 64 3.54 10.28 2.13
CA MET A 64 5.01 10.30 2.05
C MET A 64 5.68 9.09 2.75
N VAL A 65 4.98 8.43 3.67
CA VAL A 65 5.53 7.31 4.46
C VAL A 65 4.79 5.99 4.23
N SER A 66 3.60 6.03 3.64
CA SER A 66 2.89 4.85 3.19
C SER A 66 3.66 4.26 2.03
N MET A 67 4.00 2.99 2.14
CA MET A 67 4.55 2.19 1.06
C MET A 67 3.41 1.75 0.13
N PRO A 68 3.15 2.41 -1.02
CA PRO A 68 2.25 1.82 -2.02
C PRO A 68 2.75 0.41 -2.40
N ASN A 69 4.07 0.19 -2.39
CA ASN A 69 4.63 -1.12 -2.72
C ASN A 69 4.34 -2.23 -1.70
N GLU A 70 4.22 -1.97 -0.39
CA GLU A 70 3.99 -3.07 0.57
C GLU A 70 2.54 -3.52 0.59
N VAL A 71 1.60 -2.57 0.56
CA VAL A 71 0.16 -2.88 0.49
C VAL A 71 -0.17 -3.50 -0.86
N THR A 72 0.34 -2.94 -1.97
CA THR A 72 0.13 -3.50 -3.31
C THR A 72 0.80 -4.86 -3.46
N ARG A 73 2.03 -5.05 -2.98
CA ARG A 73 2.71 -6.36 -3.05
C ARG A 73 2.05 -7.42 -2.19
N ALA A 74 1.58 -7.07 -0.99
CA ALA A 74 0.81 -8.01 -0.17
C ALA A 74 -0.50 -8.40 -0.86
N GLN A 75 -1.19 -7.45 -1.51
CA GLN A 75 -2.38 -7.73 -2.31
C GLN A 75 -2.09 -8.60 -3.54
N GLU A 76 -1.02 -8.34 -4.28
CA GLU A 76 -0.58 -9.14 -5.43
C GLU A 76 -0.21 -10.57 -5.01
N GLN A 77 0.53 -10.73 -3.91
CA GLN A 77 0.87 -12.04 -3.33
C GLN A 77 -0.38 -12.79 -2.88
N ARG A 78 -1.36 -12.09 -2.31
CA ARG A 78 -2.64 -12.66 -1.91
C ARG A 78 -3.44 -13.16 -3.11
N GLN A 79 -3.48 -12.37 -4.17
CA GLN A 79 -4.16 -12.70 -5.42
C GLN A 79 -3.54 -13.96 -6.05
N LEU A 80 -2.21 -14.02 -6.14
CA LEU A 80 -1.49 -15.20 -6.62
C LEU A 80 -1.81 -16.46 -5.78
N LEU A 81 -1.81 -16.34 -4.45
CA LEU A 81 -2.13 -17.46 -3.56
C LEU A 81 -3.57 -17.94 -3.71
N ALA A 82 -4.52 -17.02 -3.94
CA ALA A 82 -5.91 -17.37 -4.20
C ALA A 82 -6.08 -18.11 -5.55
N GLU A 83 -5.40 -17.65 -6.61
CA GLU A 83 -5.38 -18.31 -7.92
C GLU A 83 -4.76 -19.71 -7.87
N ILE A 84 -3.66 -19.87 -7.12
CA ILE A 84 -3.05 -21.19 -6.89
C ILE A 84 -4.02 -22.10 -6.14
N LEU A 85 -4.71 -21.59 -5.12
CA LEU A 85 -5.68 -22.37 -4.36
C LEU A 85 -6.83 -22.85 -5.24
N GLU A 86 -7.40 -21.97 -6.07
CA GLU A 86 -8.45 -22.31 -7.03
C GLU A 86 -7.98 -23.41 -7.99
N THR A 87 -6.79 -23.23 -8.59
CA THR A 87 -6.19 -24.22 -9.50
C THR A 87 -5.99 -25.59 -8.84
N VAL A 88 -5.53 -25.61 -7.59
CA VAL A 88 -5.30 -26.87 -6.84
C VAL A 88 -6.63 -27.56 -6.51
N GLN A 89 -7.68 -26.79 -6.23
CA GLN A 89 -9.01 -27.32 -5.93
C GLN A 89 -9.69 -27.97 -7.15
N GLU A 90 -9.35 -27.54 -8.37
CA GLU A 90 -9.86 -28.12 -9.61
C GLU A 90 -9.24 -29.48 -9.98
N ILE A 91 -8.16 -29.89 -9.31
CA ILE A 91 -7.50 -31.17 -9.59
C ILE A 91 -8.43 -32.34 -9.21
N ASP A 92 -8.70 -33.24 -10.17
CA ASP A 92 -9.56 -34.41 -9.99
C ASP A 92 -9.07 -35.35 -8.85
N PRO A 93 -9.98 -35.97 -8.08
CA PRO A 93 -9.63 -36.86 -6.96
C PRO A 93 -8.65 -37.98 -7.29
N MET A 94 -8.68 -38.53 -8.51
CA MET A 94 -7.76 -39.60 -8.94
C MET A 94 -6.33 -39.07 -9.05
N LEU A 95 -6.14 -37.86 -9.61
CA LEU A 95 -4.82 -37.21 -9.70
C LEU A 95 -4.32 -36.80 -8.32
N ARG A 96 -5.22 -36.35 -7.43
CA ARG A 96 -4.86 -36.02 -6.03
C ARG A 96 -4.36 -37.25 -5.27
N ALA A 97 -5.00 -38.40 -5.45
CA ALA A 97 -4.54 -39.66 -4.86
C ALA A 97 -3.17 -40.08 -5.43
N PHE A 98 -3.00 -39.97 -6.75
CA PHE A 98 -1.72 -40.28 -7.39
C PHE A 98 -0.57 -39.37 -6.91
N ILE A 99 -0.78 -38.06 -6.83
CA ILE A 99 0.22 -37.08 -6.34
C ILE A 99 0.60 -37.36 -4.89
N ARG A 100 -0.37 -37.78 -4.06
CA ARG A 100 -0.12 -38.17 -2.67
C ARG A 100 0.72 -39.44 -2.58
N ASP A 101 0.33 -40.48 -3.32
CA ASP A 101 0.89 -41.82 -3.19
C ASP A 101 2.26 -41.96 -3.88
N GLN A 102 2.48 -41.25 -4.98
CA GLN A 102 3.73 -41.31 -5.76
C GLN A 102 4.66 -40.12 -5.51
N GLY A 103 4.09 -38.93 -5.22
CA GLY A 103 4.84 -37.68 -5.09
C GLY A 103 5.08 -37.23 -3.66
N HIS A 104 4.52 -37.92 -2.66
CA HIS A 104 4.54 -37.51 -1.24
C HIS A 104 4.08 -36.06 -1.01
N TRP A 105 3.21 -35.55 -1.89
CA TRP A 105 2.69 -34.20 -1.83
C TRP A 105 1.25 -34.21 -1.34
N ASP A 106 1.02 -33.64 -0.15
CA ASP A 106 -0.32 -33.52 0.43
C ASP A 106 -0.96 -32.18 0.01
N LEU A 107 -1.72 -32.23 -1.08
CA LEU A 107 -2.48 -31.08 -1.58
C LEU A 107 -3.52 -30.59 -0.57
N THR A 108 -4.06 -31.46 0.29
CA THR A 108 -5.00 -31.06 1.35
C THR A 108 -4.29 -30.24 2.44
N GLN A 109 -3.07 -30.62 2.80
CA GLN A 109 -2.24 -29.84 3.72
C GLN A 109 -1.84 -28.49 3.11
N LEU A 110 -1.49 -28.46 1.82
CA LEU A 110 -1.14 -27.23 1.10
C LEU A 110 -2.33 -26.26 1.05
N GLU A 111 -3.52 -26.74 0.68
CA GLU A 111 -4.75 -25.93 0.68
C GLU A 111 -5.05 -25.32 2.05
N ARG A 112 -4.91 -26.12 3.12
CA ARG A 112 -5.12 -25.64 4.49
C ARG A 112 -4.16 -24.49 4.83
N ARG A 113 -2.86 -24.66 4.53
CA ARG A 113 -1.85 -23.64 4.80
C ARG A 113 -2.08 -22.35 4.00
N ILE A 114 -2.44 -22.47 2.73
CA ILE A 114 -2.75 -21.29 1.90
C ILE A 114 -3.96 -20.54 2.48
N ARG A 115 -5.01 -21.25 2.89
CA ARG A 115 -6.20 -20.63 3.53
C ARG A 115 -5.86 -19.95 4.86
N GLU A 116 -4.95 -20.51 5.64
CA GLU A 116 -4.47 -19.90 6.89
C GLU A 116 -3.72 -18.59 6.59
N THR A 117 -2.74 -18.60 5.67
CA THR A 117 -2.02 -17.38 5.26
C THR A 117 -2.95 -16.31 4.69
N LEU A 118 -3.94 -16.69 3.87
CA LEU A 118 -4.90 -15.74 3.30
C LEU A 118 -5.78 -15.07 4.38
N ARG A 119 -6.10 -15.76 5.47
CA ARG A 119 -6.89 -15.22 6.60
C ARG A 119 -6.05 -14.36 7.54
N GLU A 120 -4.85 -14.79 7.90
CA GLU A 120 -3.94 -14.02 8.77
C GLU A 120 -3.61 -12.64 8.19
N THR A 121 -3.60 -12.54 6.86
CA THR A 121 -3.35 -11.27 6.15
C THR A 121 -4.58 -10.34 6.15
N GLU A 122 -5.80 -10.85 6.38
CA GLU A 122 -7.03 -10.05 6.47
C GLU A 122 -7.19 -9.34 7.82
N GLU A 123 -6.58 -9.87 8.89
CA GLU A 123 -6.65 -9.29 10.24
C GLU A 123 -5.57 -8.22 10.50
N ALA A 124 -4.61 -8.08 9.59
CA ALA A 124 -3.46 -7.18 9.71
C ALA A 124 -3.56 -5.89 8.87
N GLY A 125 -4.63 -5.72 8.07
CA GLY A 125 -4.89 -4.54 7.22
C GLY A 125 -6.05 -3.70 7.73
#